data_AF-A0A6B2TAZ3-F1
#
_entry.id   AF-A0A6B2TAZ3-F1
#
_cell.length_a   1.000
_cell.length_b   1.000
_cell.length_c   1.000
_cell.angle_alpha   90.00
_cell.angle_beta   90.00
_cell.angle_gamma   90.00
#
_symmetry.space_group_name_H-M   'P 1'
#
loop_
_entity.id
_entity.type
_entity.pdbx_description
1 polymer ?
#
loop_
_entity_poly.entity_id
_entity_poly.type
_entity_poly.pdbx_seq_one_letter_code
_entity_poly.pdbx_strand_id
1 'polypeptide(L)'
;MRDHPSPSSPGFWRSPVRGPRFTALLGLVLLGGVTVLFVTGLLSYAAYNPNLSAVNDKTPDKGLLGFYLFAWPTDPPWLYRLTQGVHVTLGITLIPVLLAKLWSVVPKLFALPPARSLAHALERLSLLLLVGGALFEFVTGVLNVQLDYLFPGSFYPLHFYGAWVFFAAFVTHVVLRLPEALRQFHRLRALRAERRGKGETLPERGELVAPRPADATVSRRGALGLVGGGSLLLLVTTAGRSFDGPLRATAL
;
A
#
# COMPACT_ATOMS: atom_id res chain seq x y z
N MET A 1 25.90 -32.38 -7.86
CA MET A 1 25.06 -31.60 -6.93
C MET A 1 24.02 -30.86 -7.75
N ARG A 2 22.74 -30.95 -7.42
CA ARG A 2 21.71 -30.13 -8.09
C ARG A 2 21.81 -28.73 -7.48
N ASP A 3 22.25 -27.75 -8.25
CA ASP A 3 22.23 -26.35 -7.81
C ASP A 3 20.78 -25.95 -7.53
N HIS A 4 20.42 -25.87 -6.25
CA HIS A 4 19.16 -25.28 -5.86
C HIS A 4 19.24 -23.79 -6.19
N PRO A 5 18.34 -23.25 -7.04
CA PRO A 5 18.37 -21.83 -7.35
C PRO A 5 18.15 -21.03 -6.06
N SER A 6 19.08 -20.12 -5.75
CA SER A 6 18.98 -19.20 -4.62
C SER A 6 18.02 -18.05 -4.94
N PRO A 7 17.25 -17.49 -3.97
CA PRO A 7 16.42 -16.30 -4.17
C PRO A 7 17.16 -15.08 -4.74
N SER A 8 18.48 -15.00 -4.55
CA SER A 8 19.32 -13.93 -5.11
C SER A 8 19.69 -14.15 -6.58
N SER A 9 19.42 -15.33 -7.14
CA SER A 9 19.60 -15.63 -8.56
C SER A 9 18.45 -15.05 -9.39
N PRO A 10 18.71 -14.33 -10.50
CA PRO A 10 17.66 -13.87 -11.42
C PRO A 10 16.78 -15.01 -11.95
N GLY A 11 17.29 -16.24 -12.02
CA GLY A 11 16.57 -17.41 -12.50
C GLY A 11 15.60 -18.04 -11.49
N PHE A 12 15.62 -17.63 -10.22
CA PHE A 12 14.73 -18.19 -9.19
C PHE A 12 13.28 -17.71 -9.35
N TRP A 13 13.09 -16.44 -9.68
CA TRP A 13 11.77 -15.83 -9.79
C TRP A 13 11.22 -15.98 -11.21
N ARG A 14 10.43 -17.03 -11.45
CA ARG A 14 10.02 -17.43 -12.81
C ARG A 14 8.57 -17.09 -13.21
N SER A 15 7.78 -16.47 -12.34
CA SER A 15 6.38 -16.17 -12.66
C SER A 15 6.27 -15.12 -13.79
N PRO A 16 5.60 -15.43 -14.92
CA PRO A 16 5.40 -14.48 -16.03
C PRO A 16 4.36 -13.39 -15.74
N VAL A 17 3.63 -13.53 -14.62
CA VAL A 17 2.64 -12.55 -14.16
C VAL A 17 3.34 -11.30 -13.62
N ARG A 18 4.53 -11.44 -13.02
CA ARG A 18 5.33 -10.30 -12.58
C ARG A 18 5.79 -9.48 -13.77
N GLY A 19 5.70 -8.16 -13.62
CA GLY A 19 6.10 -7.24 -14.66
C GLY A 19 5.73 -5.80 -14.32
N PRO A 20 6.41 -4.82 -14.94
CA PRO A 20 6.16 -3.39 -14.73
C PRO A 20 4.69 -2.97 -14.75
N ARG A 21 3.89 -3.44 -15.71
CA ARG A 21 2.48 -3.05 -15.87
C ARG A 21 1.62 -3.53 -14.70
N PHE A 22 1.77 -4.79 -14.30
CA PHE A 22 1.03 -5.37 -13.18
C PHE A 22 1.39 -4.64 -11.88
N THR A 23 2.70 -4.48 -11.63
CA THR A 23 3.21 -3.79 -10.44
C THR A 23 2.86 -2.30 -10.41
N ALA A 24 2.80 -1.63 -11.56
CA ALA A 24 2.42 -0.22 -11.66
C ALA A 24 0.93 0.00 -11.39
N LEU A 25 0.05 -0.87 -11.91
CA LEU A 25 -1.39 -0.79 -11.64
C LEU A 25 -1.68 -0.93 -10.14
N LEU A 26 -1.10 -1.93 -9.47
CA LEU A 26 -1.22 -2.09 -8.01
C LEU A 26 -0.66 -0.87 -7.26
N GLY A 27 0.47 -0.33 -7.75
CA GLY A 27 1.07 0.88 -7.19
C GLY A 27 0.16 2.11 -7.29
N LEU A 28 -0.57 2.28 -8.40
CA LEU A 28 -1.49 3.40 -8.59
C LEU A 28 -2.72 3.30 -7.67
N VAL A 29 -3.27 2.10 -7.51
CA VAL A 29 -4.38 1.86 -6.58
C VAL A 29 -3.93 2.15 -5.14
N LEU A 30 -2.76 1.65 -4.74
CA LEU A 30 -2.19 1.94 -3.43
C LEU A 30 -1.85 3.42 -3.27
N LEU A 31 -1.42 4.10 -4.34
CA LEU A 31 -1.12 5.53 -4.27
C LEU A 31 -2.34 6.32 -3.82
N GLY A 32 -3.47 6.16 -4.52
CA GLY A 32 -4.71 6.82 -4.13
C GLY A 32 -5.23 6.33 -2.78
N GLY A 33 -5.28 5.01 -2.60
CA GLY A 33 -5.84 4.38 -1.40
C GLY A 33 -5.11 4.75 -0.11
N VAL A 34 -3.78 4.65 -0.10
CA VAL A 34 -2.96 5.01 1.07
C VAL A 34 -3.03 6.50 1.39
N THR A 35 -3.08 7.36 0.38
CA THR A 35 -3.28 8.81 0.63
C THR A 35 -4.63 9.08 1.31
N VAL A 36 -5.71 8.41 0.88
CA VAL A 36 -7.01 8.52 1.56
C VAL A 36 -6.95 7.98 2.98
N LEU A 37 -6.30 6.84 3.21
CA LEU A 37 -6.09 6.30 4.56
C LEU A 37 -5.34 7.27 5.46
N PHE A 38 -4.24 7.83 4.98
CA PHE A 38 -3.44 8.79 5.76
C PHE A 38 -4.29 10.01 6.14
N VAL A 39 -4.96 10.64 5.17
CA VAL A 39 -5.82 11.81 5.43
C VAL A 39 -6.95 11.48 6.40
N THR A 40 -7.67 10.38 6.18
CA THR A 40 -8.77 9.98 7.10
C THR A 40 -8.26 9.60 8.48
N GLY A 41 -7.05 9.06 8.60
CA GLY A 41 -6.38 8.81 9.88
C GLY A 41 -6.02 10.09 10.62
N LEU A 42 -5.50 11.11 9.92
CA LEU A 42 -5.26 12.43 10.50
C LEU A 42 -6.57 13.08 10.96
N LEU A 43 -7.64 12.97 10.17
CA LEU A 43 -8.96 13.47 10.55
C LEU A 43 -9.49 12.75 11.80
N SER A 44 -9.33 11.42 11.87
CA SER A 44 -9.69 10.62 13.05
C SER A 44 -8.91 11.06 14.29
N TYR A 45 -7.60 11.32 14.13
CA TYR A 45 -6.76 11.83 15.20
C TYR A 45 -7.18 13.24 15.67
N ALA A 46 -7.51 14.14 14.74
CA ALA A 46 -8.05 15.46 15.09
C ALA A 46 -9.41 15.35 15.81
N ALA A 47 -10.23 14.36 15.46
CA ALA A 47 -11.52 14.10 16.10
C ALA A 47 -11.41 13.64 17.56
N TYR A 48 -10.31 12.97 17.95
CA TYR A 48 -10.01 12.73 19.37
C TYR A 48 -9.78 14.01 20.15
N ASN A 49 -9.51 15.12 19.45
CA ASN A 49 -9.32 16.45 20.00
C ASN A 49 -8.27 16.46 21.13
N PRO A 50 -7.00 16.11 20.81
CA PRO A 50 -5.93 15.97 21.80
C PRO A 50 -5.64 17.30 22.53
N ASN A 51 -5.97 18.45 21.94
CA ASN A 51 -5.79 19.75 22.57
C ASN A 51 -6.88 20.08 23.62
N LEU A 52 -7.96 19.30 23.70
CA LEU A 52 -9.07 19.55 24.61
C LEU A 52 -8.75 19.13 26.06
N SER A 53 -8.10 17.98 26.26
CA SER A 53 -7.73 17.49 27.60
C SER A 53 -6.60 16.45 27.56
N ALA A 54 -5.87 16.32 28.67
CA ALA A 54 -4.82 15.31 28.81
C ALA A 54 -5.32 13.86 28.70
N VAL A 55 -6.60 13.60 28.99
CA VAL A 55 -7.20 12.26 28.86
C VAL A 55 -7.35 11.87 27.39
N ASN A 56 -7.59 12.85 26.52
CA ASN A 56 -7.73 12.67 25.07
C ASN A 56 -6.36 12.58 24.37
N ASP A 57 -5.35 13.29 24.88
CA ASP A 57 -4.02 13.30 24.26
C ASP A 57 -3.26 11.99 24.54
N LYS A 58 -3.35 11.06 23.59
CA LYS A 58 -2.59 9.81 23.64
C LYS A 58 -1.15 9.96 23.16
N THR A 59 -0.74 11.14 22.69
CA THR A 59 0.59 11.41 22.13
C THR A 59 1.04 12.82 22.53
N PRO A 60 1.33 13.06 23.82
CA PRO A 60 1.72 14.38 24.30
C PRO A 60 2.98 14.91 23.59
N ASP A 61 3.90 14.01 23.22
CA ASP A 61 5.19 14.36 22.60
C ASP A 61 5.16 14.54 21.07
N LYS A 62 3.97 14.65 20.46
CA LYS A 62 3.81 14.73 19.00
C LYS A 62 4.55 15.90 18.33
N GLY A 63 4.87 16.96 19.09
CA GLY A 63 5.62 18.11 18.61
C GLY A 63 5.06 18.69 17.30
N LEU A 64 5.94 18.89 16.32
CA LEU A 64 5.57 19.42 15.00
C LEU A 64 4.59 18.54 14.23
N LEU A 65 4.47 17.25 14.53
CA LEU A 65 3.54 16.35 13.86
C LEU A 65 2.08 16.67 14.19
N GLY A 66 1.82 17.48 15.21
CA GLY A 66 0.49 17.99 15.56
C GLY A 66 0.07 19.29 14.84
N PHE A 67 0.85 19.79 13.88
CA PHE A 67 0.63 21.11 13.25
C PHE A 67 -0.76 21.29 12.61
N TYR A 68 -1.41 20.20 12.25
CA TYR A 68 -2.69 20.20 11.54
C TYR A 68 -3.91 20.14 12.48
N LEU A 69 -3.71 20.12 13.80
CA LEU A 69 -4.80 19.97 14.76
C LEU A 69 -5.73 21.19 14.75
N PHE A 70 -7.04 20.93 14.71
CA PHE A 70 -8.10 21.93 14.72
C PHE A 70 -9.26 21.48 15.61
N ALA A 71 -10.16 22.41 15.96
CA ALA A 71 -11.39 22.08 16.67
C ALA A 71 -12.30 21.25 15.76
N TRP A 72 -12.37 19.94 16.03
CA TRP A 72 -13.16 19.03 15.21
C TRP A 72 -14.66 19.39 15.23
N PRO A 73 -15.32 19.51 14.07
CA PRO A 73 -16.76 19.75 14.01
C PRO A 73 -17.51 18.47 14.41
N THR A 74 -18.19 18.51 15.54
CA THR A 74 -19.00 17.39 16.06
C THR A 74 -20.38 17.28 15.43
N ASP A 75 -20.84 18.33 14.75
CA ASP A 75 -22.07 18.36 13.97
C ASP A 75 -21.76 18.63 12.48
N PRO A 76 -22.34 17.83 11.55
CA PRO A 76 -23.20 16.69 11.81
C PRO A 76 -22.42 15.45 12.29
N PRO A 77 -23.00 14.61 13.18
CA PRO A 77 -22.29 13.46 13.78
C PRO A 77 -21.91 12.37 12.76
N TRP A 78 -22.57 12.33 11.60
CA TRP A 78 -22.22 11.38 10.54
C TRP A 78 -20.84 11.66 9.92
N LEU A 79 -20.28 12.87 10.09
CA LEU A 79 -18.99 13.22 9.49
C LEU A 79 -17.86 12.32 9.99
N TYR A 80 -17.73 12.15 11.31
CA TYR A 80 -16.73 11.24 11.89
C TYR A 80 -17.00 9.79 11.50
N ARG A 81 -18.26 9.38 11.49
CA ARG A 81 -18.66 8.04 11.04
C ARG A 81 -18.23 7.79 9.60
N LEU A 82 -18.37 8.77 8.71
CA LEU A 82 -17.94 8.66 7.32
C LEU A 82 -16.42 8.55 7.22
N THR A 83 -15.67 9.47 7.82
CA THR A 83 -14.21 9.47 7.72
C THR A 83 -13.60 8.21 8.33
N GLN A 84 -14.08 7.81 9.51
CA GLN A 84 -13.64 6.59 10.19
C GLN A 84 -14.08 5.34 9.43
N GLY A 85 -15.32 5.31 8.92
CA GLY A 85 -15.84 4.22 8.11
C GLY A 85 -15.04 4.00 6.84
N VAL A 86 -14.69 5.10 6.14
CA VAL A 86 -13.79 5.08 4.97
C VAL A 86 -12.42 4.56 5.38
N HIS A 87 -11.82 5.08 6.45
CA HIS A 87 -10.49 4.67 6.91
C HIS A 87 -10.40 3.16 7.12
N VAL A 88 -11.31 2.60 7.93
CA VAL A 88 -11.31 1.17 8.28
C VAL A 88 -11.66 0.31 7.07
N THR A 89 -12.75 0.64 6.36
CA THR A 89 -13.23 -0.18 5.24
C THR A 89 -12.22 -0.20 4.09
N LEU A 90 -11.65 0.96 3.75
CA LEU A 90 -10.63 1.05 2.71
C LEU A 90 -9.34 0.34 3.13
N GLY A 91 -8.95 0.43 4.41
CA GLY A 91 -7.77 -0.25 4.94
C GLY A 91 -7.85 -1.75 4.73
N ILE A 92 -8.99 -2.35 5.10
CA ILE A 92 -9.26 -3.77 4.89
C ILE A 92 -9.34 -4.11 3.39
N THR A 93 -10.04 -3.29 2.60
CA THR A 93 -10.20 -3.49 1.14
C THR A 93 -8.86 -3.50 0.40
N LEU A 94 -7.87 -2.75 0.86
CA LEU A 94 -6.55 -2.65 0.20
C LEU A 94 -5.59 -3.78 0.55
N ILE A 95 -5.90 -4.65 1.52
CA ILE A 95 -5.02 -5.76 1.93
C ILE A 95 -4.63 -6.65 0.73
N PRO A 96 -5.55 -7.15 -0.12
CA PRO A 96 -5.17 -7.99 -1.26
C PRO A 96 -4.27 -7.25 -2.26
N VAL A 97 -4.51 -5.95 -2.48
CA VAL A 97 -3.70 -5.10 -3.36
C VAL A 97 -2.29 -4.94 -2.80
N LEU A 98 -2.17 -4.68 -1.49
CA LEU A 98 -0.88 -4.56 -0.80
C LEU A 98 -0.10 -5.88 -0.88
N LEU A 99 -0.72 -7.00 -0.56
CA LEU A 99 -0.08 -8.32 -0.62
C LEU A 99 0.38 -8.67 -2.04
N ALA A 100 -0.46 -8.39 -3.05
CA ALA A 100 -0.08 -8.59 -4.44
C ALA A 100 1.07 -7.66 -4.86
N LYS A 101 1.09 -6.42 -4.37
CA LYS A 101 2.17 -5.47 -4.63
C LYS A 101 3.48 -5.98 -4.06
N LEU A 102 3.48 -6.38 -2.79
CA LEU A 102 4.65 -6.94 -2.09
C LEU A 102 5.16 -8.20 -2.80
N TRP A 103 4.27 -9.13 -3.16
CA TRP A 103 4.61 -10.32 -3.93
C TRP A 103 5.22 -9.98 -5.31
N SER A 104 4.74 -8.92 -5.96
CA SER A 104 5.25 -8.51 -7.28
C SER A 104 6.66 -7.94 -7.22
N VAL A 105 7.04 -7.32 -6.09
CA VAL A 105 8.34 -6.65 -5.92
C VAL A 105 9.32 -7.43 -5.05
N VAL A 106 8.91 -8.56 -4.46
CA VAL A 106 9.77 -9.39 -3.60
C VAL A 106 11.14 -9.74 -4.21
N PRO A 107 11.32 -9.95 -5.54
CA PRO A 107 12.65 -10.22 -6.09
C PRO A 107 13.66 -9.10 -5.81
N LYS A 108 13.19 -7.84 -5.69
CA LYS A 108 14.04 -6.68 -5.41
C LYS A 108 14.68 -6.73 -4.02
N LEU A 109 14.07 -7.42 -3.06
CA LEU A 109 14.62 -7.58 -1.71
C LEU A 109 15.89 -8.46 -1.71
N PHE A 110 15.97 -9.39 -2.65
CA PHE A 110 17.07 -10.36 -2.79
C PHE A 110 18.14 -9.91 -3.81
N ALA A 111 18.05 -8.69 -4.34
CA ALA A 111 19.02 -8.18 -5.31
C ALA A 111 20.40 -7.98 -4.66
N LEU A 112 21.44 -8.46 -5.37
CA LEU A 112 22.85 -8.34 -5.00
C LEU A 112 23.63 -7.43 -5.98
N PRO A 113 24.74 -6.79 -5.53
CA PRO A 113 25.15 -6.65 -4.13
C PRO A 113 24.14 -5.79 -3.34
N PRO A 114 24.08 -5.93 -2.01
CA PRO A 114 23.04 -5.28 -1.22
C PRO A 114 23.11 -3.75 -1.31
N ALA A 115 24.33 -3.18 -1.25
CA ALA A 115 24.58 -1.77 -1.52
C ALA A 115 25.67 -1.63 -2.58
N ARG A 116 25.41 -0.80 -3.60
CA ARG A 116 26.38 -0.47 -4.66
C ARG A 116 27.07 0.88 -4.44
N SER A 117 26.43 1.74 -3.66
CA SER A 117 26.86 3.10 -3.31
C SER A 117 26.04 3.60 -2.11
N LEU A 118 26.43 4.74 -1.54
CA LEU A 118 25.65 5.40 -0.47
C LEU A 118 24.24 5.75 -0.95
N ALA A 119 24.10 6.31 -2.15
CA ALA A 119 22.79 6.63 -2.72
C ALA A 119 21.90 5.37 -2.88
N HIS A 120 22.47 4.26 -3.34
CA HIS A 120 21.74 2.99 -3.43
C HIS A 120 21.36 2.42 -2.05
N ALA A 121 22.23 2.59 -1.04
CA ALA A 121 21.92 2.19 0.33
C ALA A 121 20.74 3.01 0.90
N LEU A 122 20.74 4.32 0.67
CA LEU A 122 19.64 5.21 1.08
C LEU A 122 18.33 4.88 0.36
N GLU A 123 18.37 4.56 -0.94
CA GLU A 123 17.19 4.05 -1.65
C GLU A 123 16.65 2.77 -1.01
N ARG A 124 17.52 1.82 -0.64
CA ARG A 124 17.09 0.58 0.01
C ARG A 124 16.54 0.81 1.40
N LEU A 125 17.13 1.72 2.18
CA LEU A 125 16.60 2.10 3.48
C LEU A 125 15.21 2.73 3.36
N SER A 126 15.02 3.63 2.39
CA SER A 126 13.69 4.20 2.08
C SER A 126 12.69 3.12 1.71
N LEU A 127 13.07 2.14 0.90
CA LEU A 127 12.22 0.99 0.56
C LEU A 127 11.91 0.11 1.78
N LEU A 128 12.87 -0.11 2.68
CA LEU A 128 12.66 -0.85 3.91
C LEU A 128 11.65 -0.14 4.81
N LEU A 129 11.78 1.18 4.99
CA LEU A 129 10.83 1.99 5.75
C LEU A 129 9.45 1.99 5.10
N LEU A 130 9.38 2.02 3.77
CA LEU A 130 8.11 1.94 3.04
C LEU A 130 7.40 0.60 3.25
N VAL A 131 8.12 -0.51 3.06
CA VAL A 131 7.55 -1.87 3.19
C VAL A 131 7.24 -2.19 4.65
N GLY A 132 8.19 -1.93 5.54
CA GLY A 132 8.03 -2.12 6.98
C GLY A 132 6.91 -1.27 7.54
N GLY A 133 6.85 0.02 7.16
CA GLY A 133 5.78 0.94 7.54
C GLY A 133 4.41 0.49 7.02
N ALA A 134 4.31 0.08 5.75
CA ALA A 134 3.04 -0.43 5.22
C ALA A 134 2.55 -1.67 5.97
N LEU A 135 3.44 -2.63 6.23
CA LEU A 135 3.09 -3.83 7.00
C LEU A 135 2.70 -3.47 8.43
N PHE A 136 3.46 -2.60 9.08
CA PHE A 136 3.22 -2.15 10.45
C PHE A 136 1.85 -1.46 10.57
N GLU A 137 1.55 -0.49 9.71
CA GLU A 137 0.29 0.25 9.74
C GLU A 137 -0.91 -0.67 9.47
N PHE A 138 -0.83 -1.52 8.44
CA PHE A 138 -1.95 -2.43 8.13
C PHE A 138 -2.16 -3.47 9.24
N VAL A 139 -1.09 -4.04 9.80
CA VAL A 139 -1.20 -5.03 10.88
C VAL A 139 -1.75 -4.37 12.15
N THR A 140 -1.19 -3.24 12.59
CA THR A 140 -1.68 -2.55 13.79
C THR A 140 -3.13 -2.07 13.63
N GLY A 141 -3.51 -1.59 12.44
CA GLY A 141 -4.89 -1.24 12.11
C GLY A 141 -5.84 -2.44 12.18
N VAL A 142 -5.46 -3.59 11.59
CA VAL A 142 -6.26 -4.83 11.65
C VAL A 142 -6.41 -5.32 13.08
N LEU A 143 -5.32 -5.39 13.84
CA LEU A 143 -5.33 -5.82 15.24
C LEU A 143 -6.26 -4.92 16.08
N ASN A 144 -6.20 -3.61 15.87
CA ASN A 144 -7.05 -2.65 16.58
C ASN A 144 -8.55 -2.85 16.28
N VAL A 145 -8.94 -3.08 15.02
CA VAL A 145 -10.36 -3.33 14.67
C VAL A 145 -10.86 -4.70 15.09
N GLN A 146 -9.95 -5.64 15.37
CA GLN A 146 -10.25 -6.96 15.96
C GLN A 146 -10.16 -6.96 17.50
N LEU A 147 -9.77 -5.84 18.12
CA LEU A 147 -9.50 -5.73 19.56
C LEU A 147 -8.42 -6.71 20.06
N ASP A 148 -7.48 -7.10 19.20
CA ASP A 148 -6.45 -8.10 19.47
C ASP A 148 -5.07 -7.44 19.67
N TYR A 149 -4.73 -7.07 20.90
CA TYR A 149 -3.52 -6.29 21.23
C TYR A 149 -2.33 -7.19 21.62
N LEU A 150 -1.81 -7.95 20.65
CA LEU A 150 -0.70 -8.88 20.86
C LEU A 150 0.68 -8.22 21.01
N PHE A 151 0.79 -6.91 20.82
CA PHE A 151 2.06 -6.18 20.88
C PHE A 151 2.22 -5.38 22.18
N PRO A 152 3.45 -5.27 22.72
CA PRO A 152 3.71 -4.45 23.89
C PRO A 152 3.65 -2.97 23.48
N GLY A 153 2.49 -2.33 23.67
CA GLY A 153 2.34 -0.90 23.44
C GLY A 153 0.90 -0.49 23.19
N SER A 154 0.64 0.82 23.32
CA SER A 154 -0.66 1.37 22.95
C SER A 154 -0.76 1.52 21.43
N PHE A 155 -1.90 1.16 20.87
CA PHE A 155 -2.18 1.37 19.44
C PHE A 155 -2.04 2.85 19.05
N TYR A 156 -2.53 3.77 19.88
CA TYR A 156 -2.59 5.19 19.51
C TYR A 156 -1.21 5.80 19.20
N PRO A 157 -0.19 5.71 20.07
CA PRO A 157 1.15 6.19 19.73
C PRO A 157 1.77 5.40 18.57
N LEU A 158 1.66 4.06 18.61
CA LEU A 158 2.32 3.21 17.63
C LEU A 158 1.83 3.51 16.22
N HIS A 159 0.53 3.50 16.02
CA HIS A 159 -0.10 3.77 14.73
C HIS A 159 0.07 5.24 14.30
N PHE A 160 0.00 6.20 15.24
CA PHE A 160 0.21 7.62 14.89
C PHE A 160 1.63 7.91 14.38
N TYR A 161 2.66 7.50 15.12
CA TYR A 161 4.04 7.75 14.72
C TYR A 161 4.46 6.85 13.55
N GLY A 162 3.99 5.61 13.53
CA GLY A 162 4.16 4.69 12.41
C GLY A 162 3.59 5.26 11.11
N ALA A 163 2.40 5.87 11.14
CA ALA A 163 1.78 6.51 10.00
C ALA A 163 2.65 7.64 9.43
N TRP A 164 3.26 8.48 10.29
CA TRP A 164 4.16 9.54 9.83
C TRP A 164 5.45 9.00 9.20
N VAL A 165 6.08 8.00 9.82
CA VAL A 165 7.28 7.35 9.27
C VAL A 165 6.97 6.70 7.92
N PHE A 166 5.87 5.96 7.86
CA PHE A 166 5.40 5.31 6.64
C PHE A 166 5.08 6.32 5.56
N PHE A 167 4.32 7.37 5.87
CA PHE A 167 3.88 8.34 4.88
C PHE A 167 5.04 9.20 4.35
N ALA A 168 6.03 9.53 5.20
CA ALA A 168 7.26 10.18 4.75
C ALA A 168 8.05 9.30 3.76
N ALA A 169 8.19 8.01 4.06
CA ALA A 169 8.83 7.05 3.14
C ALA A 169 8.03 6.88 1.84
N PHE A 170 6.70 6.88 1.93
CA PHE A 170 5.79 6.80 0.80
C PHE A 170 5.88 8.02 -0.12
N VAL A 171 5.83 9.24 0.41
CA VAL A 171 6.01 10.47 -0.38
C VAL A 171 7.39 10.48 -1.02
N THR A 172 8.45 10.16 -0.26
CA THR A 172 9.81 10.07 -0.79
C THR A 172 9.89 9.08 -1.96
N HIS A 173 9.29 7.90 -1.81
CA HIS A 173 9.24 6.89 -2.86
C HIS A 173 8.51 7.39 -4.10
N VAL A 174 7.34 8.02 -3.94
CA VAL A 174 6.56 8.57 -5.05
C VAL A 174 7.35 9.66 -5.78
N VAL A 175 7.95 10.61 -5.07
CA VAL A 175 8.73 11.70 -5.67
C VAL A 175 9.92 11.16 -6.47
N LEU A 176 10.65 10.18 -5.93
CA LEU A 176 11.79 9.59 -6.61
C LEU A 176 11.39 8.76 -7.85
N ARG A 177 10.23 8.10 -7.81
CA ARG A 177 9.80 7.17 -8.88
C ARG A 177 8.87 7.80 -9.93
N LEU A 178 8.23 8.91 -9.62
CA LEU A 178 7.29 9.58 -10.53
C LEU A 178 7.93 9.98 -11.88
N PRO A 179 9.14 10.59 -11.92
CA PRO A 179 9.75 10.96 -13.20
C PRO A 179 10.04 9.75 -14.10
N GLU A 180 10.50 8.64 -13.52
CA GLU A 180 10.75 7.40 -14.26
C GLU A 180 9.45 6.80 -14.79
N ALA A 181 8.40 6.78 -13.97
CA ALA A 181 7.08 6.30 -14.35
C ALA A 181 6.49 7.12 -15.51
N LEU A 182 6.60 8.45 -15.48
CA LEU A 182 6.14 9.35 -16.53
C LEU A 182 6.93 9.16 -17.84
N ARG A 183 8.26 9.07 -17.77
CA ARG A 183 9.10 8.77 -18.94
C ARG A 183 8.73 7.43 -19.59
N GLN A 184 8.55 6.39 -18.79
CA GLN A 184 8.13 5.08 -19.29
C GLN A 184 6.73 5.12 -19.90
N PHE A 185 5.79 5.84 -19.28
CA PHE A 185 4.44 6.01 -19.79
C PHE A 185 4.43 6.70 -21.15
N HIS A 186 5.15 7.83 -21.30
CA HIS A 186 5.27 8.55 -22.58
C HIS A 186 5.90 7.68 -23.66
N ARG A 187 6.98 6.95 -23.35
CA ARG A 187 7.63 6.03 -24.29
C ARG A 187 6.67 4.93 -24.74
N LEU A 188 5.93 4.32 -23.83
CA LEU A 188 4.94 3.28 -24.16
C LEU A 188 3.78 3.82 -25.00
N ARG A 189 3.37 5.08 -24.78
CA ARG A 189 2.33 5.74 -25.58
C ARG A 189 2.80 5.99 -27.01
N ALA A 190 4.02 6.50 -27.20
CA ALA A 190 4.62 6.71 -28.51
C ALA A 190 4.74 5.39 -29.30
N LEU A 191 5.31 4.35 -28.67
CA LEU A 191 5.45 3.03 -29.29
C LEU A 191 4.11 2.38 -29.66
N ARG A 192 3.06 2.59 -28.84
CA ARG A 192 1.71 2.11 -29.17
C ARG A 192 1.09 2.88 -30.34
N ALA A 193 1.33 4.19 -30.44
CA ALA A 193 0.86 4.99 -31.57
C ALA A 193 1.50 4.52 -32.89
N GLU A 194 2.81 4.23 -32.88
CA GLU A 194 3.54 3.73 -34.05
C GLU A 194 3.10 2.31 -34.47
N ARG A 195 2.79 1.43 -33.51
CA ARG A 195 2.50 0.00 -33.77
C ARG A 195 1.02 -0.35 -33.85
N ARG A 196 0.10 0.58 -33.58
CA ARG A 196 -1.35 0.38 -33.81
C ARG A 196 -1.67 0.06 -35.28
N GLY A 197 -0.75 0.36 -36.21
CA GLY A 197 -0.83 -0.05 -37.61
C GLY A 197 -0.19 -1.41 -37.97
N LYS A 198 0.45 -2.13 -37.03
CA LYS A 198 1.24 -3.35 -37.31
C LYS A 198 0.83 -4.61 -36.54
N GLY A 199 -0.16 -4.56 -35.64
CA GLY A 199 -0.71 -5.74 -34.95
C GLY A 199 0.22 -6.46 -33.95
N GLU A 200 1.46 -6.00 -33.75
CA GLU A 200 2.44 -6.66 -32.87
C GLU A 200 2.29 -6.27 -31.39
N THR A 201 2.27 -7.26 -30.49
CA THR A 201 2.31 -7.02 -29.04
C THR A 201 3.75 -6.80 -28.56
N LEU A 202 4.00 -5.68 -27.87
CA LEU A 202 5.34 -5.37 -27.35
C LEU A 202 5.70 -6.30 -26.18
N PRO A 203 6.83 -7.04 -26.25
CA PRO A 203 7.34 -7.78 -25.11
C PRO A 203 7.65 -6.79 -23.98
N GLU A 204 7.19 -7.13 -22.78
CA GLU A 204 7.43 -6.29 -21.61
C GLU A 204 8.90 -6.41 -21.19
N ARG A 205 9.56 -5.28 -20.97
CA ARG A 205 10.95 -5.21 -20.51
C ARG A 205 11.00 -4.53 -19.16
N GLY A 206 11.82 -5.03 -18.26
CA GLY A 206 12.06 -4.43 -16.95
C GLY A 206 12.65 -5.43 -15.96
N GLU A 207 13.15 -4.93 -14.84
CA GLU A 207 13.83 -5.72 -13.80
C GLU A 207 12.95 -6.80 -13.17
N LEU A 208 11.62 -6.63 -13.23
CA LEU A 208 10.65 -7.58 -12.69
C LEU A 208 10.20 -8.65 -13.69
N VAL A 209 10.70 -8.60 -14.92
CA VAL A 209 10.42 -9.61 -15.96
C VAL A 209 11.41 -10.75 -15.79
N ALA A 210 10.88 -11.97 -15.61
CA ALA A 210 11.71 -13.16 -15.47
C ALA A 210 12.56 -13.40 -16.74
N PRO A 211 13.88 -13.61 -16.63
CA PRO A 211 14.73 -13.91 -17.80
C PRO A 211 14.36 -15.23 -18.49
N ARG A 212 13.92 -16.22 -17.71
CA ARG A 212 13.43 -17.52 -18.18
C ARG A 212 12.10 -17.83 -17.49
N PRO A 213 10.99 -17.24 -17.97
CA PRO A 213 9.68 -17.46 -17.35
C PRO A 213 9.31 -18.94 -17.39
N ALA A 214 8.60 -19.40 -16.37
CA ALA A 214 7.90 -20.68 -16.40
C ALA A 214 6.54 -20.49 -17.09
N ASP A 215 5.87 -21.60 -17.38
CA ASP A 215 4.50 -21.56 -17.88
C ASP A 215 3.59 -20.85 -16.89
N ALA A 216 2.68 -20.03 -17.41
CA ALA A 216 1.77 -19.25 -16.59
C ALA A 216 0.71 -20.18 -15.97
N THR A 217 0.74 -20.34 -14.65
CA THR A 217 -0.33 -21.02 -13.91
C THR A 217 -1.65 -20.23 -13.92
N VAL A 218 -1.54 -18.89 -13.98
CA VAL A 218 -2.66 -17.97 -14.13
C VAL A 218 -2.33 -16.86 -15.11
N SER A 219 -3.32 -16.37 -15.85
CA SER A 219 -3.17 -15.19 -16.68
C SER A 219 -3.05 -13.93 -15.81
N ARG A 220 -2.46 -12.85 -16.34
CA ARG A 220 -2.43 -11.55 -15.64
C ARG A 220 -3.83 -11.00 -15.36
N ARG A 221 -4.77 -11.22 -16.28
CA ARG A 221 -6.18 -10.87 -16.07
C ARG A 221 -6.78 -11.68 -14.93
N GLY A 222 -6.46 -12.98 -14.86
CA GLY A 222 -6.86 -13.84 -13.73
C GLY A 222 -6.28 -13.37 -12.41
N ALA A 223 -4.99 -13.03 -12.36
CA ALA A 223 -4.35 -12.48 -11.16
C ALA A 223 -4.99 -11.15 -10.71
N LEU A 224 -5.27 -10.24 -11.65
CA LEU A 224 -5.99 -9.00 -11.35
C LEU A 224 -7.44 -9.26 -10.90
N GLY A 225 -8.11 -10.24 -11.50
CA GLY A 225 -9.44 -10.68 -11.10
C GLY A 225 -9.46 -11.24 -9.68
N LEU A 226 -8.44 -12.00 -9.30
CA LEU A 226 -8.30 -12.52 -7.93
C LEU A 226 -8.07 -11.39 -6.92
N VAL A 227 -7.15 -10.47 -7.21
CA VAL A 227 -6.87 -9.31 -6.34
C VAL A 227 -8.11 -8.42 -6.22
N GLY A 228 -8.71 -8.03 -7.35
CA GLY A 228 -9.89 -7.19 -7.38
C GLY A 228 -11.11 -7.86 -6.74
N GLY A 229 -11.32 -9.15 -7.00
CA GLY A 229 -12.39 -9.95 -6.40
C GLY A 229 -12.22 -10.10 -4.89
N GLY A 230 -11.00 -10.36 -4.40
CA GLY A 230 -10.70 -10.38 -2.97
C GLY A 230 -10.93 -9.03 -2.30
N SER A 231 -10.49 -7.93 -2.93
CA SER A 231 -10.75 -6.57 -2.44
C SER A 231 -12.25 -6.25 -2.44
N LEU A 232 -12.99 -6.61 -3.49
CA LEU A 232 -14.43 -6.40 -3.57
C LEU A 232 -15.18 -7.20 -2.49
N LEU A 233 -14.80 -8.45 -2.28
CA LEU A 233 -15.38 -9.29 -1.23
C LEU A 233 -15.19 -8.61 0.13
N LEU A 234 -13.95 -8.24 0.45
CA LEU A 234 -13.63 -7.55 1.71
C LEU A 234 -14.38 -6.22 1.86
N LEU A 235 -14.53 -5.45 0.77
CA LEU A 235 -15.33 -4.24 0.76
C LEU A 235 -16.79 -4.52 1.13
N VAL A 236 -17.42 -5.46 0.43
CA VAL A 236 -18.84 -5.81 0.64
C VAL A 236 -19.10 -6.31 2.06
N THR A 237 -18.22 -7.17 2.59
CA THR A 237 -18.36 -7.72 3.94
C THR A 237 -17.97 -6.76 5.07
N THR A 238 -17.39 -5.60 4.75
CA THR A 238 -16.94 -4.62 5.76
C THR A 238 -17.76 -3.34 5.72
N ALA A 239 -18.21 -2.90 4.54
CA ALA A 239 -18.88 -1.61 4.34
C ALA A 239 -20.11 -1.43 5.24
N GLY A 240 -20.85 -2.51 5.50
CA GLY A 240 -22.02 -2.50 6.38
C GLY A 240 -21.74 -1.99 7.80
N ARG A 241 -20.51 -2.13 8.32
CA ARG A 241 -20.13 -1.63 9.66
C ARG A 241 -20.23 -0.11 9.76
N SER A 242 -20.20 0.59 8.63
CA SER A 242 -20.34 2.04 8.57
C SER A 242 -21.80 2.50 8.49
N PHE A 243 -22.80 1.61 8.48
CA PHE A 243 -24.23 1.95 8.34
C PHE A 243 -25.09 1.37 9.47
N ASP A 244 -26.27 1.97 9.67
CA ASP A 244 -27.30 1.45 10.58
C ASP A 244 -28.38 0.72 9.78
N GLY A 245 -29.34 0.11 10.49
CA GLY A 245 -30.48 -0.54 9.86
C GLY A 245 -30.06 -1.75 9.01
N PRO A 246 -30.78 -2.04 7.91
CA PRO A 246 -30.57 -3.25 7.12
C PRO A 246 -29.16 -3.38 6.52
N LEU A 247 -28.51 -2.25 6.21
CA LEU A 247 -27.15 -2.24 5.65
C LEU A 247 -26.09 -2.70 6.67
N ARG A 248 -26.38 -2.60 7.97
CA ARG A 248 -25.48 -3.14 9.00
C ARG A 248 -25.34 -4.66 8.91
N ALA A 249 -26.41 -5.35 8.51
CA ALA A 249 -26.44 -6.81 8.43
C ALA A 249 -25.58 -7.38 7.29
N THR A 250 -25.08 -6.54 6.37
CA THR A 250 -24.15 -6.99 5.33
C THR A 250 -22.72 -7.10 5.83
N ALA A 251 -22.42 -6.59 7.03
CA ALA A 251 -21.11 -6.74 7.63
C ALA A 251 -20.97 -8.05 8.40
N LEU A 252 -19.81 -8.69 8.22
CA LEU A 252 -19.37 -9.83 9.03
C LEU A 252 -18.54 -9.36 10.23
#